data_AF-A0A5E8H9Y4-F1
#
_entry.id   AF-A0A5E8H9Y4-F1
#
_cell.length_a   1.000
_cell.length_b   1.000
_cell.length_c   1.000
_cell.angle_alpha   90.00
_cell.angle_beta   90.00
_cell.angle_gamma   90.00
#
_symmetry.space_group_name_H-M   'P 1'
#
loop_
_entity.id
_entity.type
_entity.pdbx_description
1 polymer ?
#
loop_
_entity_poly.entity_id
_entity_poly.type
_entity_poly.pdbx_seq_one_letter_code
_entity_poly.pdbx_strand_id
1 'polypeptide(L)'
;MEPITITVQKGETLSLISERHLSDPKRWPELLKYNKIPNPDLIKPGLSLVVPVFLRKAVVGVTEFVIGQVEWNGTGGKGPWVPLKLGQELHPNDQIKTSGKGKTDIHINQVGMVRILNNSHFEVKGEDKKGGPVTVALFKGSLDAKVTKSDPPSANHKFNIVSPSSTAGVRGTEFRVELDEKLSSTISCFEGVVDVNAQGKTVELTQGMATFVEKGKSPVQPYKIPEAPRIKEE
;
A
#
# COMPACT_ATOMS: atom_id res chain seq x y z
N MET A 1 -7.24 11.65 18.37
CA MET A 1 -6.52 12.37 17.30
C MET A 1 -6.97 13.81 17.30
N GLU A 2 -6.03 14.74 17.22
CA GLU A 2 -6.29 16.18 17.25
C GLU A 2 -6.18 16.79 15.85
N PRO A 3 -6.84 17.93 15.58
CA PRO A 3 -6.60 18.70 14.36
C PRO A 3 -5.13 19.13 14.28
N ILE A 4 -4.60 19.22 13.06
CA ILE A 4 -3.24 19.75 12.84
C ILE A 4 -3.32 21.17 12.28
N THR A 5 -2.35 22.00 12.63
CA THR A 5 -2.17 23.33 12.03
C THR A 5 -1.02 23.27 11.04
N ILE A 6 -1.26 23.73 9.82
CA ILE A 6 -0.27 23.83 8.75
C ILE A 6 -0.07 25.29 8.37
N THR A 7 1.15 25.66 7.98
CA THR A 7 1.46 27.01 7.50
C THR A 7 1.64 26.98 5.98
N VAL A 8 0.87 27.81 5.28
CA VAL A 8 0.95 27.96 3.82
C VAL A 8 2.33 28.43 3.41
N GLN A 9 2.98 27.70 2.52
CA GLN A 9 4.31 28.03 2.00
C GLN A 9 4.23 28.88 0.73
N LYS A 10 5.33 29.54 0.38
CA LYS A 10 5.42 30.34 -0.85
C LYS A 10 5.24 29.42 -2.08
N GLY A 11 4.26 29.76 -2.93
CA GLY A 11 3.94 28.99 -4.13
C GLY A 11 2.98 27.81 -3.91
N GLU A 12 2.52 27.56 -2.67
CA GLU A 12 1.46 26.59 -2.43
C GLU A 12 0.09 27.14 -2.82
N THR A 13 -0.71 26.29 -3.45
CA THR A 13 -2.13 26.54 -3.69
C THR A 13 -2.96 25.68 -2.75
N LEU A 14 -4.21 26.08 -2.53
CA LEU A 14 -5.17 25.27 -1.79
C LEU A 14 -5.32 23.86 -2.37
N SER A 15 -5.28 23.72 -3.70
CA SER A 15 -5.33 22.42 -4.36
C SER A 15 -4.13 21.54 -3.99
N LEU A 16 -2.92 22.10 -3.92
CA LEU A 16 -1.72 21.37 -3.49
C LEU A 16 -1.77 20.99 -2.01
N ILE A 17 -2.29 21.88 -1.17
CA ILE A 17 -2.50 21.62 0.26
C ILE A 17 -3.51 20.48 0.45
N SER A 18 -4.62 20.51 -0.29
CA SER A 18 -5.63 19.47 -0.26
C SER A 18 -5.14 18.14 -0.83
N GLU A 19 -4.37 18.15 -1.91
CA GLU A 19 -3.67 16.96 -2.40
C GLU A 19 -2.79 16.36 -1.29
N ARG A 20 -2.01 17.19 -0.60
CA ARG A 20 -1.05 16.72 0.42
C ARG A 20 -1.71 16.23 1.70
N HIS A 21 -2.80 16.85 2.15
CA HIS A 21 -3.40 16.57 3.47
C HIS A 21 -4.77 15.89 3.42
N LEU A 22 -5.48 15.90 2.29
CA LEU A 22 -6.81 15.34 2.11
C LEU A 22 -6.86 14.21 1.05
N SER A 23 -5.77 13.97 0.29
CA SER A 23 -5.67 13.01 -0.84
C SER A 23 -6.54 13.36 -2.05
N ASP A 24 -7.13 14.55 -2.08
CA ASP A 24 -7.94 15.01 -3.19
C ASP A 24 -7.76 16.52 -3.36
N PRO A 25 -7.22 16.98 -4.51
CA PRO A 25 -6.96 18.39 -4.73
C PRO A 25 -8.25 19.19 -4.88
N LYS A 26 -9.40 18.55 -5.13
CA LYS A 26 -10.71 19.21 -5.28
C LYS A 26 -11.42 19.46 -3.95
N ARG A 27 -10.92 18.90 -2.83
CA ARG A 27 -11.52 19.05 -1.50
C ARG A 27 -11.11 20.33 -0.76
N TRP A 28 -10.38 21.23 -1.42
CA TRP A 28 -10.06 22.53 -0.83
C TRP A 28 -11.25 23.37 -0.34
N PRO A 29 -12.47 23.31 -0.93
CA PRO A 29 -13.59 24.08 -0.40
C PRO A 29 -13.97 23.67 1.02
N GLU A 30 -13.80 22.39 1.37
CA GLU A 30 -14.04 21.89 2.73
C GLU A 30 -13.06 22.50 3.74
N LEU A 31 -11.80 22.68 3.32
CA LEU A 31 -10.76 23.29 4.15
C LEU A 31 -11.06 24.77 4.43
N LEU A 32 -11.51 25.53 3.42
CA LEU A 32 -11.92 26.93 3.61
C LEU A 32 -13.13 27.05 4.53
N LYS A 33 -14.15 26.20 4.31
CA LYS A 33 -15.36 26.19 5.14
C LYS A 33 -15.02 25.95 6.61
N TYR A 34 -14.12 25.01 6.90
CA TYR A 34 -13.69 24.73 8.27
C TYR A 34 -12.91 25.91 8.89
N ASN A 35 -11.99 26.51 8.12
CA ASN A 35 -11.17 27.63 8.57
C ASN A 35 -11.91 28.98 8.56
N LYS A 36 -13.19 29.00 8.16
CA LYS A 36 -14.02 30.21 8.04
C LYS A 36 -13.39 31.27 7.12
N ILE A 37 -12.73 30.84 6.05
CA ILE A 37 -12.10 31.72 5.07
C ILE A 37 -13.08 31.91 3.91
N PRO A 38 -13.62 33.13 3.70
CA PRO A 38 -14.71 33.36 2.75
C PRO A 38 -14.25 33.37 1.29
N ASN A 39 -12.98 33.65 1.02
CA ASN A 39 -12.43 33.74 -0.33
C ASN A 39 -11.09 32.98 -0.42
N PRO A 40 -10.93 32.04 -1.38
CA PRO A 40 -9.65 31.40 -1.72
C PRO A 40 -8.46 32.35 -1.91
N ASP A 41 -8.68 33.55 -2.45
CA ASP A 41 -7.62 34.53 -2.74
C ASP A 41 -6.96 35.12 -1.49
N LEU A 42 -7.56 34.89 -0.31
CA LEU A 42 -7.02 35.30 0.97
C LEU A 42 -5.92 34.36 1.48
N ILE A 43 -5.72 33.22 0.82
CA ILE A 43 -4.67 32.26 1.16
C ILE A 43 -3.32 32.79 0.69
N LYS A 44 -2.49 33.22 1.65
CA LYS A 44 -1.15 33.77 1.40
C LYS A 44 -0.10 33.02 2.20
N PRO A 45 1.17 33.02 1.76
CA PRO A 45 2.26 32.43 2.51
C PRO A 45 2.32 32.96 3.96
N GLY A 46 2.51 32.07 4.92
CA GLY A 46 2.49 32.38 6.36
C GLY A 46 1.12 32.23 7.03
N LEU A 47 0.03 32.11 6.27
CA LEU A 47 -1.29 31.84 6.84
C LEU A 47 -1.34 30.43 7.45
N SER A 48 -1.91 30.33 8.66
CA SER A 48 -2.11 29.05 9.33
C SER A 48 -3.50 28.50 9.02
N LEU A 49 -3.56 27.25 8.55
CA LEU A 49 -4.79 26.51 8.28
C LEU A 49 -4.89 25.34 9.24
N VAL A 50 -6.06 25.16 9.84
CA VAL A 50 -6.39 24.00 10.64
C VAL A 50 -6.97 22.93 9.71
N VAL A 51 -6.35 21.74 9.72
CA VAL A 51 -6.86 20.55 9.04
C VAL A 51 -7.50 19.65 10.10
N PRO A 52 -8.84 19.59 10.16
CA PRO A 52 -9.52 18.73 11.12
C PRO A 52 -9.37 17.25 10.75
N VAL A 53 -9.46 16.39 11.76
CA VAL A 53 -9.24 14.95 11.63
C VAL A 53 -10.11 14.32 10.52
N PHE A 54 -11.37 14.72 10.41
CA PHE A 54 -12.30 14.17 9.40
C PHE A 54 -11.97 14.57 7.95
N LEU A 55 -11.13 15.60 7.75
CA LEU A 55 -10.62 15.97 6.43
C LEU A 55 -9.31 15.27 6.10
N ARG A 56 -8.52 14.84 7.10
CA ARG A 56 -7.21 14.25 6.85
C ARG A 56 -7.30 12.99 5.99
N LYS A 57 -6.24 12.75 5.22
CA LYS A 57 -5.99 11.47 4.55
C LYS A 57 -6.21 10.32 5.52
N ALA A 58 -6.87 9.26 5.08
CA ALA A 58 -6.99 8.05 5.87
C ALA A 58 -5.60 7.43 6.07
N VAL A 59 -5.27 7.06 7.31
CA VAL A 59 -4.10 6.25 7.60
C VAL A 59 -4.43 4.82 7.19
N VAL A 60 -3.74 4.31 6.18
CA VAL A 60 -3.93 2.94 5.67
C VAL A 60 -3.07 1.95 6.45
N GLY A 61 -1.87 2.39 6.86
CA GLY A 61 -0.96 1.55 7.63
C GLY A 61 0.11 2.35 8.35
N VAL A 62 0.89 1.65 9.15
CA VAL A 62 1.99 2.21 9.94
C VAL A 62 3.22 1.34 9.79
N THR A 63 4.38 1.97 9.64
CA THR A 63 5.66 1.28 9.57
C THR A 63 6.05 0.74 10.94
N GLU A 64 6.24 -0.57 11.07
CA GLU A 64 6.60 -1.25 12.33
C GLU A 64 8.08 -1.64 12.40
N PHE A 65 8.77 -1.72 11.26
CA PHE A 65 10.18 -2.07 11.21
C PHE A 65 10.85 -1.47 9.98
N VAL A 66 12.11 -1.02 10.13
CA VAL A 66 12.95 -0.53 9.03
C VAL A 66 14.39 -0.98 9.26
N ILE A 67 15.01 -1.57 8.24
CA ILE A 67 16.43 -1.89 8.22
C ILE A 67 17.03 -1.54 6.86
N GLY A 68 18.29 -1.10 6.86
CA GLY A 68 18.99 -0.63 5.67
C GLY A 68 18.41 0.67 5.11
N GLN A 69 18.74 0.99 3.86
CA GLN A 69 18.19 2.17 3.20
C GLN A 69 16.80 1.86 2.65
N VAL A 70 15.80 2.54 3.22
CA VAL A 70 14.41 2.53 2.81
C VAL A 70 13.93 3.98 2.70
N GLU A 71 13.33 4.33 1.58
CA GLU A 71 12.88 5.68 1.26
C GLU A 71 11.36 5.70 1.10
N TRP A 72 10.74 6.79 1.52
CA TRP A 72 9.32 7.06 1.45
C TRP A 72 9.05 8.34 0.67
N ASN A 73 7.92 8.34 -0.04
CA ASN A 73 7.39 9.48 -0.75
C ASN A 73 5.89 9.62 -0.49
N GLY A 74 5.49 10.65 0.26
CA GLY A 74 4.09 10.92 0.60
C GLY A 74 3.27 11.66 -0.46
N THR A 75 3.74 11.70 -1.71
CA THR A 75 3.21 12.57 -2.78
C THR A 75 3.06 11.83 -4.12
N GLY A 76 2.83 10.52 -4.09
CA GLY A 76 2.63 9.74 -5.32
C GLY A 76 3.86 9.71 -6.23
N GLY A 77 5.07 9.76 -5.67
CA GLY A 77 6.33 9.72 -6.40
C GLY A 77 6.74 11.04 -7.08
N LYS A 78 5.95 12.12 -6.96
CA LYS A 78 6.23 13.41 -7.59
C LYS A 78 7.20 14.29 -6.78
N GLY A 79 7.14 14.19 -5.45
CA GLY A 79 7.98 14.96 -4.53
C GLY A 79 9.30 14.29 -4.17
N PRO A 80 10.01 14.82 -3.16
CA PRO A 80 11.26 14.24 -2.70
C PRO A 80 11.05 12.88 -2.05
N TRP A 81 12.03 11.99 -2.24
CA TRP A 81 12.17 10.76 -1.49
C TRP A 81 12.96 11.06 -0.23
N VAL A 82 12.45 10.65 0.93
CA VAL A 82 13.08 10.87 2.24
C VAL A 82 13.20 9.53 2.98
N PRO A 83 14.13 9.39 3.94
CA PRO A 83 14.25 8.14 4.70
C PRO A 83 12.93 7.76 5.39
N LEU A 84 12.50 6.51 5.22
CA LEU A 84 11.35 5.95 5.91
C LEU A 84 11.68 5.80 7.40
N LYS A 85 10.75 6.18 8.27
CA LYS A 85 10.92 6.15 9.72
C LYS A 85 10.03 5.09 10.37
N LEU A 86 10.49 4.55 11.49
CA LEU A 86 9.64 3.75 12.38
C LEU A 86 8.43 4.59 12.82
N GLY A 87 7.24 4.00 12.82
CA GLY A 87 6.00 4.69 13.13
C GLY A 87 5.49 5.63 12.03
N GLN A 88 6.11 5.63 10.84
CA GLN A 88 5.62 6.42 9.71
C GLN A 88 4.23 5.94 9.30
N GLU A 89 3.24 6.83 9.44
CA GLU A 89 1.90 6.65 8.89
C GLU A 89 1.95 6.70 7.36
N LEU A 90 1.28 5.73 6.74
CA LEU A 90 1.14 5.62 5.30
C LEU A 90 -0.29 5.94 4.89
N HIS A 91 -0.39 6.74 3.85
CA HIS A 91 -1.63 7.23 3.28
C HIS A 91 -1.80 6.75 1.83
N PRO A 92 -2.99 6.89 1.23
CA PRO A 92 -3.17 6.62 -0.19
C PRO A 92 -2.19 7.42 -1.06
N ASN A 93 -1.62 6.75 -2.05
CA ASN A 93 -0.56 7.18 -2.97
C ASN A 93 0.83 7.30 -2.35
N ASP A 94 1.02 6.94 -1.09
CA ASP A 94 2.37 6.88 -0.53
C ASP A 94 3.15 5.76 -1.19
N GLN A 95 4.41 6.04 -1.53
CA GLN A 95 5.31 5.06 -2.13
C GLN A 95 6.52 4.79 -1.24
N ILE A 96 7.01 3.57 -1.30
CA ILE A 96 8.19 3.10 -0.56
C ILE A 96 9.15 2.43 -1.54
N LYS A 97 10.44 2.72 -1.39
CA LYS A 97 11.53 2.06 -2.11
C LYS A 97 12.53 1.47 -1.14
N THR A 98 12.92 0.23 -1.36
CA THR A 98 13.96 -0.45 -0.59
C THR A 98 15.19 -0.66 -1.46
N SER A 99 16.37 -0.43 -0.88
CA SER A 99 17.65 -0.77 -1.51
C SER A 99 17.97 -2.27 -1.43
N GLY A 100 19.14 -2.71 -1.91
CA GLY A 100 19.56 -4.11 -1.86
C GLY A 100 19.73 -4.71 -0.46
N LYS A 101 19.93 -3.87 0.56
CA LYS A 101 19.94 -4.24 1.99
C LYS A 101 18.73 -3.66 2.75
N GLY A 102 17.83 -2.98 2.03
CA GLY A 102 16.67 -2.33 2.58
C GLY A 102 15.54 -3.33 2.79
N LYS A 103 14.85 -3.24 3.92
CA LYS A 103 13.65 -4.03 4.22
C LYS A 103 12.80 -3.28 5.24
N THR A 104 11.49 -3.39 5.11
CA THR A 104 10.55 -2.76 6.04
C THR A 104 9.30 -3.61 6.24
N ASP A 105 8.77 -3.60 7.46
CA ASP A 105 7.48 -4.21 7.77
C ASP A 105 6.47 -3.10 8.05
N ILE A 106 5.29 -3.25 7.47
CA ILE A 106 4.18 -2.31 7.55
C ILE A 106 2.97 -3.07 8.06
N HIS A 107 2.36 -2.56 9.13
CA HIS A 107 1.04 -2.98 9.52
C HIS A 107 0.00 -2.23 8.70
N ILE A 108 -0.80 -2.96 7.92
CA ILE A 108 -1.94 -2.41 7.18
C ILE A 108 -3.19 -2.63 8.03
N ASN A 109 -3.88 -1.52 8.32
CA ASN A 109 -5.05 -1.50 9.18
C ASN A 109 -6.12 -2.49 8.69
N GLN A 110 -6.68 -3.30 9.60
CA GLN A 110 -7.71 -4.32 9.33
C GLN A 110 -7.29 -5.45 8.37
N VAL A 111 -6.05 -5.46 7.89
CA VAL A 111 -5.51 -6.46 6.96
C VAL A 111 -4.49 -7.35 7.66
N GLY A 112 -3.43 -6.78 8.22
CA GLY A 112 -2.31 -7.54 8.77
C GLY A 112 -0.95 -6.95 8.39
N MET A 113 0.07 -7.79 8.33
CA MET A 113 1.45 -7.36 8.14
C MET A 113 1.90 -7.55 6.68
N VAL A 114 2.53 -6.53 6.10
CA VAL A 114 3.17 -6.57 4.79
C VAL A 114 4.64 -6.23 4.96
N ARG A 115 5.50 -7.15 4.57
CA ARG A 115 6.95 -7.02 4.59
C ARG A 115 7.45 -6.76 3.18
N ILE A 116 8.00 -5.58 2.96
CA ILE A 116 8.63 -5.20 1.70
C ILE A 116 10.09 -5.63 1.75
N LEU A 117 10.48 -6.52 0.85
CA LEU A 117 11.84 -7.05 0.76
C LEU A 117 12.75 -6.08 0.02
N ASN A 118 13.99 -6.49 -0.23
CA ASN A 118 15.02 -5.68 -0.86
C ASN A 118 14.75 -5.41 -2.34
N ASN A 119 15.30 -4.29 -2.84
CA ASN A 119 15.18 -3.85 -4.23
C ASN A 119 13.73 -3.70 -4.73
N SER A 120 12.82 -3.33 -3.83
CA SER A 120 11.39 -3.25 -4.09
C SER A 120 10.90 -1.82 -4.26
N HIS A 121 9.83 -1.66 -5.03
CA HIS A 121 9.08 -0.41 -5.17
C HIS A 121 7.60 -0.71 -4.94
N PHE A 122 7.08 -0.17 -3.85
CA PHE A 122 5.75 -0.43 -3.32
C PHE A 122 4.94 0.86 -3.26
N GLU A 123 3.62 0.75 -3.41
CA GLU A 123 2.68 1.85 -3.24
C GLU A 123 1.45 1.39 -2.45
N VAL A 124 1.01 2.25 -1.54
CA VAL A 124 -0.27 2.10 -0.86
C VAL A 124 -1.34 2.80 -1.68
N LYS A 125 -2.31 2.07 -2.23
CA LYS A 125 -3.46 2.67 -2.91
C LYS A 125 -4.60 2.99 -1.95
N GLY A 126 -4.75 2.21 -0.88
CA GLY A 126 -5.83 2.36 0.08
C GLY A 126 -7.10 1.63 -0.36
N GLU A 127 -8.25 2.05 0.15
CA GLU A 127 -9.55 1.49 -0.22
C GLU A 127 -10.18 2.29 -1.37
N ASP A 128 -10.61 1.61 -2.43
CA ASP A 128 -11.31 2.26 -3.56
C ASP A 128 -12.68 2.84 -3.16
N LYS A 129 -13.31 2.21 -2.17
CA LYS A 129 -14.55 2.64 -1.54
C LYS A 129 -14.48 2.31 -0.06
N LYS A 130 -15.08 3.15 0.78
CA LYS A 130 -15.09 2.95 2.24
C LYS A 130 -15.61 1.56 2.60
N GLY A 131 -14.82 0.79 3.34
CA GLY A 131 -15.13 -0.58 3.75
C GLY A 131 -14.91 -1.65 2.66
N GLY A 132 -14.29 -1.28 1.54
CA GLY A 132 -13.82 -2.21 0.52
C GLY A 132 -12.47 -2.85 0.86
N PRO A 133 -11.94 -3.72 0.01
CA PRO A 133 -10.60 -4.25 0.18
C PRO A 133 -9.56 -3.13 0.11
N VAL A 134 -8.53 -3.24 0.95
CA VAL A 134 -7.34 -2.38 0.84
C VAL A 134 -6.50 -2.88 -0.33
N THR A 135 -6.11 -1.98 -1.22
CA THR A 135 -5.24 -2.28 -2.35
C THR A 135 -3.85 -1.69 -2.13
N VAL A 136 -2.84 -2.48 -2.47
CA VAL A 136 -1.44 -2.03 -2.60
C VAL A 136 -0.93 -2.39 -4.00
N ALA A 137 0.13 -1.73 -4.44
CA ALA A 137 0.81 -2.07 -5.66
C ALA A 137 2.28 -2.39 -5.41
N LEU A 138 2.76 -3.42 -6.12
CA LEU A 138 4.17 -3.76 -6.21
C LEU A 138 4.62 -3.50 -7.66
N PHE A 139 5.52 -2.54 -7.84
CA PHE A 139 6.05 -2.18 -9.16
C PHE A 139 7.36 -2.92 -9.48
N LYS A 140 8.11 -3.32 -8.45
CA LYS A 140 9.38 -4.04 -8.55
C LYS A 140 9.67 -4.80 -7.26
N GLY A 141 10.42 -5.89 -7.37
CA GLY A 141 10.99 -6.62 -6.23
C GLY A 141 10.00 -7.62 -5.66
N SER A 142 10.00 -7.79 -4.34
CA SER A 142 9.15 -8.76 -3.67
C SER A 142 8.59 -8.24 -2.35
N LEU A 143 7.49 -8.86 -1.93
CA LEU A 143 6.89 -8.69 -0.62
C LEU A 143 6.41 -10.03 -0.07
N ASP A 144 6.40 -10.12 1.26
CA ASP A 144 5.69 -11.14 2.03
C ASP A 144 4.49 -10.48 2.69
N ALA A 145 3.36 -11.18 2.75
CA ALA A 145 2.19 -10.67 3.44
C ALA A 145 1.56 -11.76 4.30
N LYS A 146 1.18 -11.36 5.52
CA LYS A 146 0.42 -12.16 6.46
C LYS A 146 -0.88 -11.44 6.77
N VAL A 147 -1.95 -11.92 6.15
CA VAL A 147 -3.29 -11.31 6.21
C VAL A 147 -4.13 -12.06 7.23
N THR A 148 -4.69 -11.32 8.18
CA THR A 148 -5.54 -11.86 9.23
C THR A 148 -6.83 -12.45 8.65
N LYS A 149 -7.13 -13.69 9.04
CA LYS A 149 -8.38 -14.36 8.66
C LYS A 149 -9.59 -13.64 9.25
N SER A 150 -10.69 -13.63 8.51
CA SER A 150 -11.98 -13.17 9.03
C SER A 150 -12.59 -14.22 9.95
N ASP A 151 -13.21 -13.77 11.04
CA ASP A 151 -14.09 -14.59 11.87
C ASP A 151 -15.46 -13.89 12.01
N PRO A 152 -16.55 -14.45 11.43
CA PRO A 152 -16.60 -15.67 10.65
C PRO A 152 -15.86 -15.55 9.29
N PRO A 153 -15.49 -16.68 8.65
CA PRO A 153 -14.86 -16.66 7.33
C PRO A 153 -15.69 -15.89 6.30
N SER A 154 -15.04 -15.05 5.50
CA SER A 154 -15.69 -14.24 4.48
C SER A 154 -15.21 -14.64 3.08
N ALA A 155 -16.14 -14.68 2.13
CA ALA A 155 -15.84 -14.83 0.71
C ALA A 155 -15.34 -13.53 0.05
N ASN A 156 -15.31 -12.40 0.77
CA ASN A 156 -14.78 -11.15 0.23
C ASN A 156 -13.28 -11.06 0.47
N HIS A 157 -12.54 -10.59 -0.55
CA HIS A 157 -11.14 -10.22 -0.36
C HIS A 157 -11.07 -9.02 0.59
N LYS A 158 -10.14 -9.08 1.55
CA LYS A 158 -9.81 -7.92 2.40
C LYS A 158 -8.64 -7.12 1.84
N PHE A 159 -7.84 -7.76 1.00
CA PHE A 159 -6.57 -7.24 0.56
C PHE A 159 -6.30 -7.65 -0.88
N ASN A 160 -5.86 -6.68 -1.68
CA ASN A 160 -5.45 -6.87 -3.06
C ASN A 160 -4.03 -6.37 -3.26
N ILE A 161 -3.22 -7.14 -3.98
CA ILE A 161 -1.94 -6.68 -4.50
C ILE A 161 -2.02 -6.63 -6.01
N VAL A 162 -1.73 -5.45 -6.55
CA VAL A 162 -1.66 -5.22 -7.99
C VAL A 162 -0.20 -5.17 -8.41
N SER A 163 0.11 -5.87 -9.48
CA SER A 163 1.41 -5.84 -10.15
C SER A 163 1.22 -5.60 -11.66
N PRO A 164 2.29 -5.31 -12.42
CA PRO A 164 2.17 -5.10 -13.87
C PRO A 164 1.62 -6.31 -14.64
N SER A 165 1.79 -7.53 -14.13
CA SER A 165 1.35 -8.78 -14.77
C SER A 165 0.04 -9.32 -14.22
N SER A 166 -0.31 -9.06 -12.96
CA SER A 166 -1.44 -9.71 -12.28
C SER A 166 -2.00 -8.93 -11.09
N THR A 167 -3.22 -9.31 -10.69
CA THR A 167 -3.82 -8.94 -9.40
C THR A 167 -3.97 -10.18 -8.53
N ALA A 168 -3.50 -10.14 -7.29
CA ALA A 168 -3.70 -11.16 -6.27
C ALA A 168 -4.74 -10.68 -5.24
N GLY A 169 -5.86 -11.37 -5.13
CA GLY A 169 -6.93 -11.13 -4.15
C GLY A 169 -6.88 -12.14 -3.02
N VAL A 170 -6.91 -11.65 -1.78
CA VAL A 170 -6.53 -12.44 -0.60
C VAL A 170 -7.65 -12.55 0.42
N ARG A 171 -7.89 -13.78 0.89
CA ARG A 171 -8.85 -14.11 1.97
C ARG A 171 -8.15 -14.76 3.17
N GLY A 172 -7.29 -14.00 3.87
CA GLY A 172 -6.65 -14.44 5.11
C GLY A 172 -5.54 -15.48 4.89
N THR A 173 -4.41 -15.05 4.35
CA THR A 173 -3.31 -15.92 3.93
C THR A 173 -1.93 -15.45 4.36
N GLU A 174 -1.00 -16.39 4.36
CA GLU A 174 0.43 -16.11 4.33
C GLU A 174 0.94 -16.42 2.92
N PHE A 175 1.54 -15.44 2.24
CA PHE A 175 1.91 -15.57 0.84
C PHE A 175 3.03 -14.60 0.44
N ARG A 176 3.69 -14.89 -0.68
CA ARG A 176 4.72 -14.05 -1.30
C ARG A 176 4.31 -13.65 -2.71
N VAL A 177 4.63 -12.42 -3.07
CA VAL A 177 4.61 -11.93 -4.46
C VAL A 177 6.01 -11.45 -4.82
N GLU A 178 6.53 -11.93 -5.94
CA GLU A 178 7.84 -11.55 -6.47
C GLU A 178 7.72 -11.19 -7.95
N LEU A 179 8.39 -10.11 -8.34
CA LEU A 179 8.50 -9.66 -9.73
C LEU A 179 9.90 -9.89 -10.26
N ASP A 180 9.99 -10.53 -11.43
CA ASP A 180 11.24 -10.63 -12.17
C ASP A 180 11.58 -9.33 -12.91
N GLU A 181 12.73 -9.30 -13.60
CA GLU A 181 13.17 -8.13 -14.37
C GLU A 181 12.24 -7.77 -15.54
N LYS A 182 11.45 -8.74 -16.03
CA LYS A 182 10.44 -8.55 -17.08
C LYS A 182 9.07 -8.13 -16.51
N LEU A 183 8.98 -7.93 -15.20
CA LEU A 183 7.76 -7.63 -14.45
C LEU A 183 6.72 -8.75 -14.53
N SER A 184 7.17 -9.99 -14.75
CA SER A 184 6.37 -11.19 -14.54
C SER A 184 6.26 -11.46 -13.05
N SER A 185 5.12 -11.96 -12.59
CA SER A 185 4.88 -12.23 -11.19
C SER A 185 4.92 -13.72 -10.87
N THR A 186 5.59 -14.07 -9.77
CA THR A 186 5.42 -15.35 -9.10
C THR A 186 4.66 -15.11 -7.80
N ILE A 187 3.53 -15.79 -7.62
CA ILE A 187 2.71 -15.73 -6.42
C ILE A 187 2.76 -17.10 -5.75
N SER A 188 3.18 -17.15 -4.49
CA SER A 188 3.30 -18.38 -3.70
C SER A 188 2.42 -18.31 -2.47
N CYS A 189 1.50 -19.27 -2.29
CA CYS A 189 0.59 -19.35 -1.15
C CYS A 189 1.15 -20.35 -0.13
N PHE A 190 1.49 -19.87 1.07
CA PHE A 190 2.02 -20.69 2.17
C PHE A 190 0.93 -21.15 3.14
N GLU A 191 -0.13 -20.36 3.29
CA GLU A 191 -1.29 -20.70 4.12
C GLU A 191 -2.55 -20.05 3.56
N GLY A 192 -3.67 -20.76 3.54
CA GLY A 192 -4.98 -20.24 3.11
C GLY A 192 -5.19 -20.26 1.59
N VAL A 193 -5.89 -19.24 1.06
CA VAL A 193 -6.29 -19.14 -0.35
C VAL A 193 -6.02 -17.77 -0.98
N VAL A 194 -5.34 -17.76 -2.13
CA VAL A 194 -5.07 -16.55 -2.93
C VAL A 194 -5.65 -16.72 -4.33
N ASP A 195 -6.52 -15.80 -4.75
CA ASP A 195 -7.02 -15.74 -6.13
C ASP A 195 -6.08 -14.88 -6.97
N VAL A 196 -5.50 -15.45 -8.03
CA VAL A 196 -4.62 -14.72 -8.95
C VAL A 196 -5.33 -14.51 -10.28
N ASN A 197 -5.56 -13.25 -10.63
CA ASN A 197 -6.20 -12.85 -11.88
C ASN A 197 -5.20 -12.16 -12.82
N ALA A 198 -5.21 -12.58 -14.10
CA ALA A 198 -4.57 -11.84 -15.19
C ALA A 198 -5.22 -12.19 -16.54
N GLN A 199 -5.28 -11.22 -17.45
CA GLN A 199 -5.86 -11.38 -18.79
C GLN A 199 -7.27 -12.01 -18.75
N GLY A 200 -8.10 -11.61 -17.79
CA GLY A 200 -9.47 -12.13 -17.63
C GLY A 200 -9.58 -13.56 -17.10
N LYS A 201 -8.47 -14.24 -16.82
CA LYS A 201 -8.45 -15.59 -16.24
C LYS A 201 -8.03 -15.52 -14.78
N THR A 202 -8.74 -16.26 -13.93
CA THR A 202 -8.42 -16.44 -12.51
C THR A 202 -7.93 -17.87 -12.26
N VAL A 203 -6.89 -18.02 -11.45
CA VAL A 203 -6.49 -19.30 -10.84
C VAL A 203 -6.51 -19.15 -9.32
N GLU A 204 -6.97 -20.17 -8.62
CA GLU A 204 -6.96 -20.21 -7.16
C GLU A 204 -5.70 -20.94 -6.68
N LEU A 205 -4.98 -20.33 -5.74
CA LEU A 205 -3.84 -20.93 -5.07
C LEU A 205 -4.24 -21.33 -3.65
N THR A 206 -4.18 -22.63 -3.37
CA THR A 206 -4.26 -23.16 -2.02
C THR A 206 -2.86 -23.28 -1.40
N GLN A 207 -2.81 -23.58 -0.10
CA GLN A 207 -1.58 -23.80 0.64
C GLN A 207 -0.60 -24.74 -0.09
N GLY A 208 0.65 -24.31 -0.21
CA GLY A 208 1.71 -25.08 -0.86
C GLY A 208 1.69 -25.01 -2.38
N MET A 209 0.92 -24.08 -2.97
CA MET A 209 0.87 -23.85 -4.42
C MET A 209 1.45 -22.48 -4.80
N ALA A 210 1.94 -22.40 -6.03
CA ALA A 210 2.30 -21.16 -6.68
C ALA A 210 1.75 -21.09 -8.11
N THR A 211 1.69 -19.87 -8.65
CA THR A 211 1.52 -19.64 -10.08
C THR A 211 2.51 -18.58 -10.56
N PHE A 212 2.79 -18.62 -11.85
CA PHE A 212 3.58 -17.66 -12.58
C PHE A 212 2.70 -16.93 -13.60
N VAL A 213 2.87 -15.62 -13.71
CA VAL A 213 2.15 -14.78 -14.66
C VAL A 213 3.16 -13.93 -15.42
N GLU A 214 3.41 -14.30 -16.68
CA GLU A 214 4.16 -13.44 -17.60
C GLU A 214 3.34 -12.20 -17.94
N LYS A 215 4.00 -11.04 -18.03
CA LYS A 215 3.32 -9.78 -18.37
C LYS A 215 2.54 -9.91 -19.68
N GLY A 216 1.24 -9.61 -19.62
CA GLY A 216 0.35 -9.70 -20.77
C GLY A 216 -0.20 -11.10 -21.07
N LYS A 217 0.10 -12.12 -20.26
CA LYS A 217 -0.44 -13.48 -20.40
C LYS A 217 -1.34 -13.85 -19.22
N SER A 218 -2.17 -14.88 -19.41
CA SER A 218 -2.97 -15.45 -18.32
C SER A 218 -2.07 -16.23 -17.33
N PRO A 219 -2.51 -16.45 -16.09
CA PRO A 219 -1.76 -17.25 -15.13
C PRO A 219 -1.60 -18.69 -15.62
N VAL A 220 -0.42 -19.27 -15.39
CA VAL A 220 -0.20 -20.70 -15.58
C VAL A 220 -1.00 -21.49 -14.54
N GLN A 221 -1.26 -22.78 -14.81
CA GLN A 221 -1.94 -23.61 -13.83
C GLN A 221 -1.11 -23.72 -12.53
N PRO A 222 -1.75 -23.69 -11.35
CA PRO A 222 -1.06 -23.81 -10.08
C PRO A 222 -0.16 -25.05 -10.02
N TYR A 223 1.04 -24.88 -9.48
CA TYR A 223 2.01 -25.94 -9.27
C TYR A 223 2.50 -25.95 -7.82
N LYS A 224 2.90 -27.13 -7.33
CA LYS A 224 3.36 -27.29 -5.95
C LYS A 224 4.71 -26.59 -5.76
N ILE A 225 4.86 -25.90 -4.63
CA ILE A 225 6.16 -25.39 -4.17
C ILE A 225 6.79 -26.37 -3.17
N PRO A 226 8.12 -26.40 -3.05
CA PRO A 226 8.80 -27.19 -2.03
C PRO A 226 8.29 -26.85 -0.63
N GLU A 227 8.14 -27.85 0.25
CA GLU A 227 7.89 -27.59 1.66
C GLU A 227 9.08 -26.82 2.25
N ALA A 228 8.78 -25.84 3.12
CA ALA A 228 9.82 -25.18 3.89
C ALA A 228 10.61 -26.24 4.68
N PRO A 229 11.95 -26.13 4.78
CA PRO A 229 12.75 -27.05 5.56
C PRO A 229 12.23 -27.07 7.01
N ARG A 230 11.87 -28.26 7.51
CA ARG A 230 11.54 -28.42 8.92
C ARG A 230 12.84 -28.36 9.70
N ILE A 231 13.02 -27.32 10.51
CA ILE A 231 14.07 -27.33 11.54
C ILE A 231 13.67 -28.44 12.50
N LYS A 232 14.49 -29.49 12.63
CA LYS A 232 14.29 -30.47 13.68
C LYS A 232 14.50 -29.71 15.00
N GLU A 233 13.46 -29.64 15.82
CA GLU A 233 13.64 -29.31 17.23
C GLU A 233 14.47 -30.46 17.83
N GLU A 234 15.69 -30.14 18.27
CA GLU A 234 16.53 -31.03 19.10
C GLU A 234 16.12 -30.93 20.57
#